data_AF-A0A9D5MZV2-F1
#
_entry.id   AF-A0A9D5MZV2-F1
#
_cell.length_a   1.000
_cell.length_b   1.000
_cell.length_c   1.000
_cell.angle_alpha   90.00
_cell.angle_beta   90.00
_cell.angle_gamma   90.00
#
_symmetry.space_group_name_H-M   'P 1'
#
loop_
_entity.id
_entity.type
_entity.pdbx_description
1 polymer ?
#
loop_
_entity_poly.entity_id
_entity_poly.type
_entity_poly.pdbx_seq_one_letter_code
_entity_poly.pdbx_strand_id
1 'polypeptide(L)'
;MGLEKIAEYKKKMGLTNEELSRLSGVPKGTIDKILSGVTKDPKLETLKAIARVLGCSLDDFDDTENRTTHSEPTYEDLHYLIARNGKNLSTEEKMNLIKMLSEL
;
A
#
# COMPACT_ATOMS: atom_id res chain seq x y z
N MET A 1 3.87 12.64 -0.38
CA MET A 1 4.53 11.33 -0.22
C MET A 1 5.21 11.27 1.15
N GLY A 2 4.93 10.25 1.95
CA GLY A 2 5.54 9.99 3.26
C GLY A 2 6.96 9.41 3.17
N LEU A 3 7.84 10.04 2.38
CA LEU A 3 9.21 9.55 2.12
C LEU A 3 10.09 9.55 3.38
N GLU A 4 9.73 10.31 4.41
CA GLU A 4 10.35 10.27 5.74
C GLU A 4 10.35 8.87 6.37
N LYS A 5 9.33 8.06 6.05
CA LYS A 5 9.22 6.68 6.52
C LYS A 5 10.38 5.81 6.05
N ILE A 6 11.00 6.13 4.89
CA ILE A 6 12.20 5.44 4.40
C ILE A 6 13.34 5.56 5.42
N ALA A 7 13.52 6.73 6.04
CA ALA A 7 14.55 6.95 7.05
C ALA A 7 14.28 6.10 8.31
N GLU A 8 13.01 6.00 8.72
CA GLU A 8 12.60 5.20 9.87
C GLU A 8 12.84 3.71 9.65
N TYR A 9 12.39 3.16 8.51
CA TYR A 9 12.59 1.75 8.17
C TYR A 9 14.08 1.40 8.07
N LYS A 10 14.87 2.27 7.41
CA LYS A 10 16.32 2.12 7.33
C LYS A 10 16.97 2.07 8.73
N LYS A 11 16.53 2.94 9.65
CA LYS A 11 17.02 2.96 11.04
C LYS A 11 16.59 1.70 11.81
N LYS A 12 15.36 1.23 11.64
CA LYS A 12 14.86 -0.03 12.24
C LYS A 12 15.68 -1.25 11.80
N MET A 13 16.14 -1.26 10.55
CA MET A 13 17.01 -2.32 10.02
C MET A 13 18.51 -2.11 10.32
N GLY A 14 18.88 -1.02 10.99
CA GLY A 14 20.29 -0.72 11.29
C GLY A 14 21.14 -0.40 10.06
N LEU A 15 20.54 0.00 8.94
CA LEU A 15 21.24 0.22 7.68
C LEU A 15 21.82 1.63 7.57
N THR A 16 23.05 1.71 7.05
CA THR A 16 23.64 2.98 6.61
C THR A 16 23.10 3.40 5.24
N ASN A 17 23.28 4.67 4.84
CA ASN A 17 22.89 5.13 3.50
C ASN A 17 23.73 4.42 2.41
N GLU A 18 24.98 4.06 2.74
CA GLU A 18 25.86 3.29 1.86
C GLU A 18 25.38 1.86 1.66
N GLU A 19 24.95 1.20 2.73
CA GLU A 19 24.38 -0.15 2.61
C GLU A 19 23.06 -0.14 1.86
N LEU A 20 22.17 0.82 2.15
CA LEU A 20 20.93 0.95 1.41
C LEU A 20 21.20 1.20 -0.08
N SER A 21 22.23 2.00 -0.41
CA SER A 21 22.66 2.22 -1.79
C SER A 21 23.15 0.94 -2.45
N ARG A 22 24.03 0.21 -1.77
CA ARG A 22 24.60 -1.04 -2.27
C ARG A 22 23.53 -2.12 -2.48
N LEU A 23 22.59 -2.25 -1.56
CA LEU A 23 21.55 -3.28 -1.60
C LEU A 23 20.43 -2.94 -2.60
N SER A 24 20.05 -1.66 -2.71
CA SER A 24 18.98 -1.24 -3.62
C SER A 24 19.45 -1.01 -5.05
N GLY A 25 20.76 -0.83 -5.27
CA GLY A 25 21.31 -0.39 -6.55
C GLY A 25 21.02 1.08 -6.86
N VAL A 26 20.41 1.83 -5.93
CA VAL A 26 20.16 3.26 -6.07
C VAL A 26 21.41 4.03 -5.64
N PRO A 27 21.89 5.02 -6.42
CA PRO A 27 23.07 5.80 -6.04
C PRO A 27 22.91 6.48 -4.67
N LYS A 28 23.96 6.45 -3.84
CA LYS A 28 23.99 7.08 -2.52
C LYS A 28 23.50 8.53 -2.55
N GLY A 29 23.99 9.33 -3.51
CA GLY A 29 23.56 10.72 -3.67
C GLY A 29 22.06 10.88 -3.97
N THR A 30 21.42 9.90 -4.62
CA THR A 30 19.98 9.86 -4.81
C THR A 30 19.26 9.55 -3.51
N ILE A 31 19.74 8.56 -2.75
CA ILE A 31 19.21 8.22 -1.42
C ILE A 31 19.32 9.42 -0.48
N ASP A 32 20.48 10.07 -0.39
CA ASP A 32 20.67 11.26 0.46
C ASP A 32 19.72 12.39 0.06
N LYS A 33 19.50 12.63 -1.23
CA LYS A 33 18.52 13.64 -1.71
C LYS A 33 17.08 13.28 -1.38
N ILE A 34 16.71 12.00 -1.40
CA ILE A 34 15.37 11.53 -1.02
C ILE A 34 15.20 11.70 0.50
N LEU A 35 16.15 11.22 1.30
CA LEU A 35 16.10 11.26 2.76
C LEU A 35 16.19 12.69 3.33
N SER A 36 16.86 13.60 2.63
CA SER A 36 16.91 15.03 2.99
C SER A 36 15.72 15.84 2.47
N GLY A 37 14.80 15.23 1.73
CA GLY A 37 13.62 15.91 1.17
C GLY A 37 13.89 16.80 -0.04
N VAL A 38 15.12 16.83 -0.57
CA VAL A 38 15.47 17.54 -1.82
C VAL A 38 14.73 16.92 -3.01
N THR A 39 14.64 15.59 -3.07
CA THR A 39 13.86 14.87 -4.07
C THR A 39 12.50 14.51 -3.48
N LYS A 40 11.47 15.28 -3.85
CA LYS A 40 10.09 15.08 -3.39
C LYS A 40 9.31 14.07 -4.22
N ASP A 41 9.73 13.84 -5.47
CA ASP A 41 9.09 12.93 -6.43
C ASP A 41 10.13 11.99 -7.06
N PRO A 42 10.62 10.98 -6.31
CA PRO A 42 11.52 9.98 -6.85
C PRO A 42 10.79 9.04 -7.82
N LYS A 43 11.51 8.57 -8.85
CA LYS A 43 10.96 7.62 -9.82
C LYS A 43 10.43 6.37 -9.13
N LEU A 44 9.33 5.81 -9.64
CA LEU A 44 8.71 4.58 -9.13
C LEU A 44 9.71 3.42 -9.00
N GLU A 45 10.62 3.27 -9.96
CA GLU A 45 11.65 2.22 -9.92
C GLU A 45 12.61 2.37 -8.73
N THR A 46 12.98 3.62 -8.40
CA THR A 46 13.80 3.95 -7.24
C THR A 46 13.08 3.57 -5.95
N LEU A 47 11.79 3.92 -5.84
CA LEU A 47 10.98 3.57 -4.68
C LEU A 47 10.83 2.05 -4.54
N LYS A 48 10.56 1.33 -5.64
CA LYS A 48 10.47 -0.14 -5.65
C LYS A 48 11.78 -0.79 -5.19
N ALA A 49 12.92 -0.29 -5.65
CA ALA A 49 14.22 -0.81 -5.27
C ALA A 49 14.49 -0.63 -3.77
N ILE A 50 14.17 0.54 -3.22
CA ILE A 50 14.29 0.84 -1.79
C ILE A 50 13.33 -0.01 -0.96
N ALA A 51 12.05 -0.09 -1.35
CA ALA A 51 11.02 -0.88 -0.66
C ALA A 51 11.40 -2.36 -0.53
N ARG A 52 11.94 -2.97 -1.59
CA ARG A 52 12.39 -4.37 -1.57
C ARG A 52 13.48 -4.62 -0.54
N VAL A 53 14.44 -3.71 -0.40
CA VAL A 53 15.51 -3.82 0.60
C VAL A 53 14.95 -3.62 2.00
N LEU A 54 14.02 -2.69 2.16
CA LEU A 54 13.41 -2.37 3.44
C LEU A 54 12.33 -3.38 3.88
N GLY A 55 11.95 -4.33 3.02
CA GLY A 55 10.93 -5.33 3.31
C GLY A 55 9.52 -4.73 3.49
N CYS A 56 9.26 -3.56 2.92
CA CYS A 56 7.98 -2.85 3.01
C CYS A 56 7.31 -2.73 1.64
N SER A 57 6.05 -2.29 1.63
CA SER A 57 5.32 -2.01 0.40
C SER A 57 5.58 -0.56 -0.06
N LEU A 58 5.18 -0.21 -1.28
CA LEU A 58 5.19 1.19 -1.72
C LEU A 58 4.16 2.04 -0.97
N ASP A 59 3.10 1.41 -0.47
CA ASP A 59 2.03 2.07 0.31
C ASP A 59 2.57 2.59 1.65
N ASP A 60 3.62 1.95 2.17
CA ASP A 60 4.35 2.43 3.34
C ASP A 60 5.08 3.76 3.10
N PHE A 61 5.27 4.19 1.85
CA PHE A 61 5.87 5.48 1.52
C PHE A 61 4.84 6.54 1.17
N ASP A 62 3.55 6.20 1.23
CA ASP A 62 2.47 7.11 0.93
C ASP A 62 2.07 7.91 2.18
N ASP A 63 1.60 9.14 1.96
CA ASP A 63 1.05 9.95 3.05
C ASP A 63 -0.29 9.37 3.46
N THR A 64 -0.28 8.68 4.59
CA THR A 64 -1.46 8.03 5.18
C THR A 64 -2.57 9.01 5.57
N GLU A 65 -2.34 10.32 5.46
CA GLU A 65 -3.36 11.36 5.65
C GLU A 65 -4.36 11.43 4.49
N ASN A 66 -4.09 10.76 3.36
CA ASN A 66 -4.98 10.70 2.20
C ASN A 66 -5.31 9.26 1.78
N ARG A 67 -5.21 8.29 2.70
CA ARG A 67 -6.03 7.09 2.53
C ARG A 67 -7.48 7.58 2.65
N THR A 68 -8.20 7.56 1.54
CA THR A 68 -9.64 7.32 1.59
C THR A 68 -9.83 6.27 2.67
N THR A 69 -10.55 6.67 3.71
CA THR A 69 -10.93 5.85 4.82
C THR A 69 -11.22 4.44 4.31
N HIS A 70 -10.78 3.40 5.02
CA HIS A 70 -11.59 2.19 5.06
C HIS A 70 -12.94 2.61 5.66
N SER A 71 -13.74 3.32 4.86
CA SER A 71 -15.15 3.53 5.12
C SER A 71 -15.73 2.14 5.14
N GLU A 72 -16.61 1.87 6.09
CA GLU A 72 -17.47 0.70 5.98
C GLU A 72 -18.04 0.66 4.55
N PRO A 73 -18.01 -0.52 3.89
CA PRO A 73 -18.52 -0.64 2.54
C PRO A 73 -19.94 -0.07 2.49
N THR A 74 -20.19 0.83 1.55
CA THR A 74 -21.51 1.44 1.45
C THR A 74 -22.51 0.43 0.90
N TYR A 75 -23.80 0.73 1.06
CA TYR A 75 -24.85 -0.06 0.42
C TYR A 75 -24.67 -0.16 -1.10
N GLU A 76 -24.12 0.87 -1.75
CA GLU A 76 -23.88 0.89 -3.19
C GLU A 76 -22.76 -0.08 -3.59
N ASP A 77 -21.69 -0.16 -2.79
CA ASP A 77 -20.60 -1.14 -2.98
C ASP A 77 -21.12 -2.58 -2.88
N LEU A 78 -22.01 -2.84 -1.90
CA LEU A 78 -22.66 -4.14 -1.73
C LEU A 78 -23.56 -4.48 -2.93
N HIS A 79 -24.36 -3.51 -3.38
CA HIS A 79 -25.24 -3.68 -4.53
C HIS A 79 -24.43 -4.03 -5.78
N TYR A 80 -23.34 -3.32 -6.04
CA TYR A 80 -22.46 -3.59 -7.18
C TYR A 80 -21.86 -5.00 -7.11
N LEU A 81 -21.39 -5.43 -5.94
CA LEU A 81 -20.79 -6.74 -5.76
C LEU A 81 -21.78 -7.88 -6.00
N ILE A 82 -23.01 -7.73 -5.50
CA ILE A 82 -24.10 -8.69 -5.71
C ILE A 82 -24.55 -8.69 -7.17
N ALA A 83 -24.69 -7.52 -7.82
CA ALA A 83 -25.07 -7.44 -9.23
C ALA A 83 -24.02 -8.07 -10.17
N ARG A 84 -22.74 -7.85 -9.86
CA ARG A 84 -21.62 -8.38 -10.65
C ARG A 84 -21.46 -9.89 -10.49
N ASN A 85 -21.48 -10.37 -9.25
CA ASN A 85 -21.21 -11.78 -8.95
C ASN A 85 -22.49 -12.64 -8.88
N GLY A 86 -23.67 -12.03 -8.79
CA GLY A 86 -24.95 -12.72 -8.62
C GLY A 86 -25.31 -13.69 -9.75
N LYS A 87 -24.76 -13.51 -10.96
CA LYS A 87 -24.91 -14.50 -12.04
C LYS A 87 -24.09 -15.78 -11.80
N ASN A 88 -23.02 -15.68 -11.00
CA ASN A 88 -22.10 -16.77 -10.69
C ASN A 88 -22.46 -17.50 -9.39
N LEU A 89 -23.42 -16.98 -8.61
CA LEU A 89 -23.95 -17.67 -7.44
C LEU A 89 -25.04 -18.67 -7.86
N SER A 90 -24.94 -19.88 -7.32
CA SER A 90 -25.99 -20.89 -7.37
C SER A 90 -27.25 -20.41 -6.63
N THR A 91 -28.36 -21.10 -6.88
CA THR A 91 -29.62 -20.84 -6.18
C THR A 91 -29.48 -21.01 -4.66
N GLU A 92 -28.71 -22.01 -4.21
CA GLU A 92 -28.47 -22.27 -2.80
C GLU A 92 -27.65 -21.16 -2.14
N GLU A 93 -26.59 -20.68 -2.79
CA GLU A 93 -25.78 -19.56 -2.28
C GLU A 93 -26.59 -18.26 -2.19
N LYS A 94 -27.48 -18.01 -3.15
CA LYS A 94 -28.42 -16.88 -3.12
C LYS A 94 -29.39 -16.99 -1.94
N MET A 95 -29.98 -18.16 -1.72
CA MET A 95 -30.91 -18.38 -0.61
C MET A 95 -30.22 -18.23 0.74
N ASN A 96 -29.00 -18.74 0.90
CA ASN A 96 -28.22 -18.59 2.12
C ASN A 96 -27.88 -17.12 2.40
N LEU A 97 -27.51 -16.35 1.38
CA LEU A 97 -27.25 -14.91 1.52
C LEU A 97 -28.51 -14.16 1.97
N ILE A 98 -29.66 -14.42 1.35
CA ILE A 98 -30.95 -13.81 1.72
C ILE A 98 -31.30 -14.14 3.18
N LYS A 99 -31.12 -15.41 3.58
CA LYS A 99 -31.39 -15.87 4.94
C LYS A 99 -30.50 -15.15 5.96
N MET A 100 -29.18 -15.11 5.74
CA MET A 100 -28.24 -14.42 6.63
C MET A 100 -28.63 -12.94 6.82
N LEU A 101 -29.02 -12.26 5.74
CA LEU A 101 -29.43 -10.85 5.79
C LEU A 101 -30.81 -10.63 6.44
N SER A 102 -31.66 -11.65 6.50
CA SER A 102 -32.99 -11.59 7.13
C SER A 102 -32.96 -11.91 8.63
N GLU A 103 -31.86 -12.49 9.13
CA GLU A 103 -31.67 -12.92 10.53
C GLU A 103 -30.84 -11.92 11.37
N LEU A 104 -30.37 -10.83 10.76
CA LEU A 104 -29.77 -9.65 11.41
C LEU A 104 -30.86 -8.70 11.92
#